data_AF-A0A5E4N700-F1
#
_entry.id   AF-A0A5E4N700-F1
#
_cell.length_a   1.000
_cell.length_b   1.000
_cell.length_c   1.000
_cell.angle_alpha   90.00
_cell.angle_beta   90.00
_cell.angle_gamma   90.00
#
_symmetry.space_group_name_H-M   'P 1'
#
loop_
_entity.id
_entity.type
_entity.pdbx_description
1 polymer ?
#
loop_
_entity_poly.entity_id
_entity_poly.type
_entity_poly.pdbx_seq_one_letter_code
_entity_poly.pdbx_strand_id
1 'polypeptide(L)'
;MARSVEIDDNKSLYNDLRNLYKENTTYFTNNEGNCSTAIANSFEQLFENIGIIEPLVEELCNVCHLYDFDSSIPGNGYRSYVRVVDSFIAHCIKVCNQIATNCYSFFFRKSIHQV
;
A
#
# COMPACT_ATOMS: atom_id res chain seq x y z
N MET A 1 -16.38 15.73 20.23
CA MET A 1 -14.92 15.57 20.30
C MET A 1 -14.57 14.11 20.07
N ALA A 2 -14.32 13.69 18.83
CA ALA A 2 -13.85 12.33 18.52
C ALA A 2 -13.31 12.32 17.09
N ARG A 3 -11.97 12.43 16.89
CA ARG A 3 -11.26 11.89 15.69
C ARG A 3 -9.73 12.01 15.69
N SER A 4 -9.09 12.55 16.73
CA SER A 4 -7.63 12.80 16.68
C SER A 4 -6.73 11.55 16.68
N VAL A 5 -7.29 10.36 16.92
CA VAL A 5 -6.50 9.12 17.12
C VAL A 5 -6.33 8.31 15.83
N GLU A 6 -7.23 8.42 14.82
CA GLU A 6 -7.12 7.60 13.59
C GLU A 6 -6.19 8.19 12.52
N ILE A 7 -5.84 9.48 12.59
CA ILE A 7 -5.12 10.17 11.49
C ILE A 7 -3.62 9.83 11.47
N ASP A 8 -3.02 9.63 12.65
CA ASP A 8 -1.58 9.36 12.79
C ASP A 8 -1.21 7.95 12.34
N ASP A 9 -2.02 6.95 12.74
CA ASP A 9 -1.84 5.55 12.35
C ASP A 9 -1.96 5.37 10.83
N ASN A 10 -2.92 6.03 10.18
CA ASN A 10 -3.12 5.88 8.74
C ASN A 10 -1.96 6.48 7.94
N LYS A 11 -1.46 7.66 8.32
CA LYS A 11 -0.30 8.27 7.68
C LYS A 11 0.96 7.42 7.84
N SER A 12 1.10 6.74 8.98
CA SER A 12 2.16 5.74 9.18
C SER A 12 2.06 4.60 8.16
N LEU A 13 0.87 4.02 7.95
CA LEU A 13 0.68 2.90 7.01
C LEU A 13 1.00 3.26 5.56
N TYR A 14 0.62 4.47 5.10
CA TYR A 14 1.00 4.93 3.75
C TYR A 14 2.52 5.07 3.59
N ASN A 15 3.22 5.58 4.62
CA ASN A 15 4.67 5.68 4.62
C ASN A 15 5.34 4.30 4.63
N ASP A 16 4.84 3.38 5.45
CA ASP A 16 5.32 2.00 5.51
C ASP A 16 5.19 1.30 4.16
N LEU A 17 4.04 1.45 3.49
CA LEU A 17 3.81 0.89 2.17
C LEU A 17 4.75 1.51 1.12
N ARG A 18 4.92 2.83 1.14
CA ARG A 18 5.86 3.55 0.25
C ARG A 18 7.30 3.06 0.44
N ASN A 19 7.72 2.82 1.68
CA ASN A 19 9.05 2.28 1.98
C ASN A 19 9.20 0.86 1.45
N LEU A 20 8.20 -0.01 1.67
CA LEU A 20 8.21 -1.38 1.16
C LEU A 20 8.29 -1.43 -0.38
N TYR A 21 7.58 -0.55 -1.09
CA TYR A 21 7.71 -0.45 -2.54
C TYR A 21 9.14 -0.08 -2.96
N LYS A 22 9.76 0.92 -2.33
CA LYS A 22 11.15 1.31 -2.63
C LYS A 22 12.16 0.19 -2.36
N GLU A 23 12.00 -0.51 -1.24
CA GLU A 23 12.85 -1.64 -0.87
C GLU A 23 12.72 -2.78 -1.89
N ASN A 24 11.50 -3.13 -2.28
CA ASN A 24 11.26 -4.14 -3.31
C ASN A 24 11.78 -3.70 -4.68
N THR A 25 11.56 -2.45 -5.11
CA THR A 25 12.16 -1.91 -6.35
C THR A 25 13.68 -2.08 -6.32
N THR A 26 14.34 -1.67 -5.23
CA THR A 26 15.79 -1.77 -5.09
C THR A 26 16.25 -3.23 -5.17
N TYR A 27 15.54 -4.16 -4.52
CA TYR A 27 15.83 -5.58 -4.60
C TYR A 27 15.76 -6.11 -6.04
N PHE A 28 14.67 -5.83 -6.75
CA PHE A 28 14.47 -6.38 -8.10
C PHE A 28 15.35 -5.70 -9.16
N THR A 29 15.68 -4.42 -9.00
CA THR A 29 16.64 -3.74 -9.89
C THR A 29 18.04 -4.32 -9.77
N ASN A 30 18.44 -4.76 -8.57
CA ASN A 30 19.75 -5.38 -8.34
C ASN A 30 19.84 -6.85 -8.80
N ASN A 31 18.73 -7.47 -9.22
CA ASN A 31 18.68 -8.86 -9.66
C ASN A 31 18.54 -8.98 -11.18
N GLU A 32 19.41 -9.76 -11.83
CA GLU A 32 19.42 -9.90 -13.29
C GLU A 32 18.32 -10.84 -13.83
N GLY A 33 17.39 -10.29 -14.62
CA GLY A 33 16.41 -11.04 -15.41
C GLY A 33 15.24 -10.16 -15.89
N ASN A 34 14.66 -10.48 -17.05
CA ASN A 34 13.55 -9.72 -17.64
C ASN A 34 12.34 -9.58 -16.68
N CYS A 35 12.04 -10.63 -15.90
CA CYS A 35 10.99 -10.57 -14.88
C CYS A 35 11.33 -9.62 -13.74
N SER A 36 12.59 -9.55 -13.31
CA SER A 36 13.02 -8.66 -12.22
C SER A 36 12.81 -7.19 -12.61
N THR A 37 13.18 -6.82 -13.85
CA THR A 37 12.95 -5.46 -14.38
C THR A 37 11.45 -5.13 -14.45
N ALA A 38 10.61 -6.04 -14.95
CA ALA A 38 9.17 -5.81 -15.02
C ALA A 38 8.53 -5.63 -13.63
N ILE A 39 8.99 -6.39 -12.64
CA ILE A 39 8.53 -6.28 -11.25
C ILE A 39 8.99 -4.96 -10.63
N ALA A 40 10.25 -4.55 -10.83
CA ALA A 40 10.76 -3.27 -10.34
C ALA A 40 9.95 -2.08 -10.88
N ASN A 41 9.70 -2.05 -12.20
CA ASN A 41 8.88 -1.03 -12.85
C ASN A 41 7.44 -1.01 -12.30
N SER A 42 6.89 -2.18 -11.94
CA SER A 42 5.56 -2.29 -11.35
C SER A 42 5.53 -1.66 -9.95
N PHE A 43 6.56 -1.89 -9.12
CA PHE A 43 6.66 -1.26 -7.81
C PHE A 43 6.85 0.26 -7.89
N GLU A 44 7.56 0.77 -8.88
CA GLU A 44 7.67 2.22 -9.14
C GLU A 44 6.30 2.83 -9.48
N GLN A 45 5.53 2.21 -10.38
CA GLN A 45 4.18 2.66 -10.70
C GLN A 45 3.24 2.61 -9.49
N LEU A 46 3.33 1.55 -8.67
CA LEU A 46 2.56 1.45 -7.43
C LEU A 46 2.92 2.55 -6.44
N PHE A 47 4.21 2.91 -6.33
CA PHE A 47 4.67 4.01 -5.50
C PHE A 47 4.07 5.36 -5.95
N GLU A 48 4.08 5.64 -7.25
CA GLU A 48 3.47 6.86 -7.81
C GLU A 48 1.96 6.90 -7.57
N ASN A 49 1.26 5.78 -7.80
CA ASN A 49 -0.18 5.68 -7.60
C ASN A 49 -0.58 5.91 -6.14
N ILE A 50 0.16 5.36 -5.18
CA ILE A 50 -0.07 5.65 -3.75
C ILE A 50 0.18 7.12 -3.44
N GLY A 51 1.17 7.74 -4.10
CA GLY A 51 1.41 9.18 -4.07
C GLY A 51 0.17 10.03 -4.41
N ILE A 52 -0.68 9.53 -5.30
CA ILE A 52 -1.91 10.19 -5.76
C ILE A 52 -3.10 9.81 -4.87
N ILE A 53 -3.22 8.54 -4.46
CA ILE A 53 -4.37 8.04 -3.68
C ILE A 53 -4.42 8.67 -2.29
N GLU A 54 -3.29 8.78 -1.59
CA GLU A 54 -3.23 9.30 -0.22
C GLU A 54 -3.88 10.69 -0.07
N PRO A 55 -3.51 11.73 -0.84
CA PRO A 55 -4.13 13.05 -0.70
C PRO A 55 -5.61 13.06 -1.09
N LEU A 56 -6.04 12.23 -2.05
CA LEU A 56 -7.46 12.12 -2.44
C LEU A 56 -8.31 11.53 -1.31
N VAL A 57 -7.79 10.52 -0.61
CA VAL A 57 -8.46 9.91 0.54
C VAL A 57 -8.48 10.87 1.72
N GLU A 58 -7.40 11.62 1.94
CA GLU A 58 -7.33 12.68 2.97
C GLU A 58 -8.38 13.78 2.72
N GLU A 59 -8.48 14.27 1.48
CA GLU A 59 -9.51 15.24 1.08
C GLU A 59 -10.91 14.68 1.30
N LEU A 60 -11.15 13.42 0.90
CA LEU A 60 -12.45 12.78 1.10
C LEU A 60 -12.80 12.62 2.59
N CYS A 61 -11.82 12.27 3.42
CA CYS A 61 -12.02 12.15 4.87
C CYS A 61 -12.45 13.49 5.48
N ASN A 62 -11.93 14.61 4.97
CA ASN A 62 -12.28 15.95 5.44
C ASN A 62 -13.72 16.32 5.09
N VAL A 63 -14.30 15.80 4.01
CA VAL A 63 -15.67 16.15 3.58
C VAL A 63 -16.72 15.07 3.87
N CYS A 64 -16.32 13.83 4.14
CA CYS A 64 -17.25 12.70 4.22
C CYS A 64 -18.35 12.87 5.28
N HIS A 65 -18.08 13.61 6.36
CA HIS A 65 -19.04 13.87 7.43
C HIS A 65 -20.21 14.75 7.00
N LEU A 66 -20.03 15.57 5.96
CA LEU A 66 -21.09 16.42 5.39
C LEU A 66 -22.19 15.60 4.69
N TYR A 67 -21.91 14.32 4.43
CA TYR A 67 -22.80 13.38 3.74
C TYR A 67 -23.39 12.32 4.70
N ASP A 68 -23.13 12.44 6.00
CA ASP A 68 -23.83 11.63 6.99
C ASP A 68 -25.29 12.05 7.08
N PHE A 69 -26.21 11.08 7.08
CA PHE A 69 -27.64 11.36 7.26
C PHE A 69 -27.93 12.00 8.62
N ASP A 70 -27.23 11.53 9.65
CA ASP A 70 -27.29 12.07 11.01
C ASP A 70 -25.87 12.18 11.56
N SER A 71 -25.50 13.36 12.07
CA SER A 71 -24.20 13.61 12.70
C SER A 71 -23.90 12.71 13.91
N SER A 72 -24.94 12.17 14.56
CA SER A 72 -24.81 11.23 15.67
C SER A 72 -24.67 9.78 15.23
N ILE A 73 -25.02 9.46 13.98
CA ILE A 73 -24.94 8.12 13.37
C ILE A 73 -24.12 8.23 12.06
N PRO A 74 -22.78 8.33 12.16
CA PRO A 74 -21.94 8.43 10.98
C PRO A 74 -22.09 7.18 10.11
N GLY A 75 -22.44 7.36 8.84
CA GLY A 75 -22.83 6.27 7.97
C GLY A 75 -23.18 6.76 6.58
N ASN A 76 -22.20 6.68 5.66
CA ASN A 76 -22.39 6.99 4.25
C ASN A 76 -21.39 6.24 3.37
N GLY A 77 -21.63 6.26 2.05
CA GLY A 77 -20.81 5.56 1.07
C GLY A 77 -19.35 6.01 1.02
N TYR A 78 -19.05 7.28 1.27
CA TYR A 78 -17.68 7.79 1.31
C TYR A 78 -16.90 7.23 2.50
N ARG A 79 -17.53 7.10 3.67
CA ARG A 79 -16.90 6.45 4.82
C ARG A 79 -16.58 4.98 4.53
N SER A 80 -17.49 4.26 3.89
CA SER A 80 -17.25 2.89 3.44
C SER A 80 -16.11 2.81 2.42
N TYR A 81 -16.04 3.76 1.48
CA TYR A 81 -14.96 3.84 0.51
C TYR A 81 -13.60 4.02 1.17
N VAL A 82 -13.47 4.95 2.14
CA VAL A 82 -12.23 5.13 2.92
C VAL A 82 -11.81 3.83 3.59
N ARG A 83 -12.74 3.10 4.23
CA ARG A 83 -12.45 1.80 4.86
C ARG A 83 -11.98 0.73 3.87
N VAL A 84 -12.50 0.75 2.64
CA VAL A 84 -12.02 -0.14 1.57
C VAL A 84 -10.58 0.20 1.22
N VAL A 85 -10.24 1.49 1.11
CA VAL A 85 -8.85 1.91 0.84
C VAL A 85 -7.93 1.52 2.01
N ASP A 86 -8.31 1.77 3.26
CA ASP A 86 -7.52 1.35 4.44
C ASP A 86 -7.22 -0.16 4.39
N SER A 87 -8.23 -0.97 4.04
CA SER A 87 -8.09 -2.42 3.91
C SER A 87 -7.17 -2.82 2.75
N PHE A 88 -7.23 -2.09 1.65
CA PHE A 88 -6.34 -2.26 0.50
C PHE A 88 -4.88 -1.96 0.88
N ILE A 89 -4.61 -0.85 1.57
CA ILE A 89 -3.26 -0.49 2.04
C ILE A 89 -2.69 -1.57 2.95
N ALA A 90 -3.45 -2.02 3.96
CA ALA A 90 -3.03 -3.10 4.83
C ALA A 90 -2.74 -4.41 4.08
N HIS A 91 -3.56 -4.73 3.07
CA HIS A 91 -3.33 -5.89 2.21
C HIS A 91 -2.05 -5.77 1.39
N CYS A 92 -1.79 -4.61 0.78
CA CYS A 92 -0.57 -4.35 0.02
C CYS A 92 0.69 -4.49 0.89
N ILE A 93 0.68 -3.97 2.12
CA ILE A 93 1.79 -4.14 3.09
C ILE A 93 2.06 -5.63 3.32
N LYS A 94 1.02 -6.43 3.55
CA LYS A 94 1.16 -7.88 3.73
C LYS A 94 1.77 -8.55 2.51
N VAL A 95 1.30 -8.22 1.31
CA VAL A 95 1.82 -8.79 0.05
C VAL A 95 3.28 -8.39 -0.18
N CYS A 96 3.65 -7.13 0.04
CA CYS A 96 5.04 -6.69 -0.13
C CYS A 96 6.00 -7.40 0.82
N ASN A 97 5.60 -7.58 2.08
CA ASN A 97 6.40 -8.34 3.05
C ASN A 97 6.52 -9.82 2.68
N GLN A 98 5.45 -10.41 2.14
CA GLN A 98 5.49 -11.79 1.63
C GLN A 98 6.46 -11.92 0.45
N ILE A 99 6.44 -10.96 -0.48
CA ILE A 99 7.37 -10.93 -1.61
C ILE A 99 8.80 -10.83 -1.08
N ALA A 100 9.09 -9.84 -0.23
CA ALA A 100 10.42 -9.66 0.37
C ALA A 100 10.91 -10.93 1.08
N THR A 101 10.07 -11.59 1.87
CA THR A 101 10.43 -12.83 2.58
C THR A 101 10.67 -14.01 1.62
N ASN A 102 9.79 -14.17 0.62
CA ASN A 102 9.85 -15.31 -0.30
C ASN A 102 10.96 -15.16 -1.35
N CYS A 103 11.37 -13.94 -1.69
CA CYS A 103 12.48 -13.70 -2.61
C CYS A 103 13.81 -14.27 -2.10
N TYR A 104 14.00 -14.37 -0.78
CA TYR A 104 15.16 -15.03 -0.17
C TYR A 104 15.00 -16.53 0.04
N SER A 105 13.78 -17.07 -0.16
CA SER A 105 13.46 -18.49 0.01
C SER A 105 14.17 -19.35 -1.04
N PHE A 106 14.53 -20.57 -0.63
CA PHE A 106 15.26 -21.55 -1.45
C PHE A 106 14.53 -21.86 -2.78
N PHE A 107 13.20 -21.82 -2.80
CA PHE A 107 12.38 -22.07 -3.98
C PHE A 107 12.35 -20.92 -5.00
N PHE A 108 12.81 -19.72 -4.63
CA PHE A 108 12.86 -18.55 -5.51
C PHE A 108 14.28 -18.22 -6.00
N ARG A 109 15.30 -18.93 -5.51
CA ARG A 109 16.68 -18.77 -5.97
C ARG A 109 16.83 -19.38 -7.37
N LYS A 110 17.38 -18.58 -8.29
CA LYS A 110 17.79 -18.97 -9.66
C LYS A 110 18.82 -20.12 -9.69
N SER A 111 19.29 -20.63 -8.54
CA SER A 111 20.48 -21.47 -8.41
C SER A 111 20.23 -22.98 -8.24
N ILE A 112 19.09 -23.55 -8.64
CA ILE A 112 18.87 -25.01 -8.57
C ILE A 112 18.95 -25.71 -9.94
N HIS A 113 19.15 -24.95 -11.03
CA HIS A 113 19.31 -25.52 -12.37
C HIS A 113 20.62 -25.07 -13.02
N GLN A 114 21.74 -25.56 -12.47
CA GLN A 114 22.96 -25.80 -13.25
C GLN A 114 23.31 -27.28 -13.10
N VAL A 115 22.77 -28.11 -13.98
CA VAL A 115 23.28 -29.44 -14.33
C VAL A 115 23.33 -29.52 -15.85
#